data_AF-A0A355FZY6-F1
#
_entry.id   AF-A0A355FZY6-F1
#
_cell.length_a   1.000
_cell.length_b   1.000
_cell.length_c   1.000
_cell.angle_alpha   90.00
_cell.angle_beta   90.00
_cell.angle_gamma   90.00
#
_symmetry.space_group_name_H-M   'P 1'
#
loop_
_entity.id
_entity.type
_entity.pdbx_description
1 polymer ?
#
loop_
_entity_poly.entity_id
_entity_poly.type
_entity_poly.pdbx_seq_one_letter_code
_entity_poly.pdbx_strand_id
1 'polypeptide(L)'
;MREIILEHFDEALEEAIRFHTGEAGSDVPEKFKEVKSDKSEHETSDDDRYEIVETITAMMKLTGEQRGELERLVGQSGSKSDIAVARSEILEKLMEIVRAEYDKVEEAFKSRKELNELEKAVLLRTIDRLWIDHLDVMTALRQSIGLRGYGQRDPLIEYRRESFGLFNRLLSAIGMEVSSNFFKYAHHVVEARQMADLAKSVYEKRGVMLSGASDSPPSTPSVAKEKVGRNEPCPCGSGKKYKKCHGA
;
A
#
# COMPACT_ATOMS: atom_id res chain seq x y z
N MET A 1 6.18 7.91 13.12
CA MET A 1 5.28 7.64 11.98
C MET A 1 5.88 8.17 10.71
N ARG A 2 6.17 9.48 10.59
CA ARG A 2 6.94 10.05 9.47
C ARG A 2 8.17 9.21 9.11
N GLU A 3 9.07 9.00 10.07
CA GLU A 3 10.29 8.20 9.82
C GLU A 3 9.98 6.78 9.32
N ILE A 4 8.98 6.09 9.88
CA ILE A 4 8.57 4.75 9.44
C ILE A 4 8.08 4.76 7.98
N ILE A 5 7.29 5.77 7.61
CA ILE A 5 6.84 5.92 6.22
C ILE A 5 8.03 6.17 5.30
N LEU A 6 8.95 7.07 5.69
CA LEU A 6 10.14 7.37 4.91
C LEU A 6 11.09 6.16 4.79
N GLU A 7 11.25 5.36 5.85
CA GLU A 7 12.00 4.10 5.83
C GLU A 7 11.40 3.13 4.82
N HIS A 8 10.06 2.96 4.78
CA HIS A 8 9.43 2.13 3.76
C HIS A 8 9.63 2.66 2.33
N PHE A 9 9.70 3.98 2.13
CA PHE A 9 10.05 4.55 0.83
C PHE A 9 11.48 4.24 0.45
N ASP A 10 12.43 4.41 1.38
CA ASP A 10 13.85 4.13 1.18
C ASP A 10 14.06 2.65 0.81
N GLU A 11 13.52 1.72 1.60
CA GLU A 11 13.60 0.28 1.36
C GLU A 11 12.96 -0.10 0.02
N ALA A 12 11.77 0.43 -0.30
CA ALA A 12 11.07 0.08 -1.52
C ALA A 12 11.75 0.64 -2.78
N LEU A 13 12.33 1.84 -2.70
CA LEU A 13 13.12 2.43 -3.77
C LEU A 13 14.43 1.66 -3.97
N GLU A 14 15.10 1.31 -2.88
CA GLU A 14 16.31 0.50 -2.94
C GLU A 14 16.02 -0.86 -3.58
N GLU A 15 14.93 -1.53 -3.19
CA GLU A 15 14.52 -2.81 -3.79
C GLU A 15 14.20 -2.67 -5.28
N ALA A 16 13.47 -1.62 -5.68
CA ALA A 16 13.15 -1.36 -7.08
C ALA A 16 14.41 -1.11 -7.93
N ILE A 17 15.36 -0.34 -7.42
CA ILE A 17 16.63 -0.07 -8.09
C ILE A 17 17.48 -1.36 -8.15
N ARG A 18 17.56 -2.12 -7.06
CA ARG A 18 18.33 -3.38 -6.99
C ARG A 18 17.81 -4.42 -7.98
N PHE A 19 16.48 -4.54 -8.11
CA PHE A 19 15.84 -5.49 -9.01
C PHE A 19 16.31 -5.31 -10.47
N HIS A 20 16.31 -4.07 -10.95
CA HIS A 20 16.68 -3.73 -12.33
C HIS A 20 18.18 -3.62 -12.58
N THR A 21 18.97 -3.50 -11.53
CA THR A 21 20.44 -3.41 -11.65
C THR A 21 21.15 -4.76 -11.45
N GLY A 22 20.39 -5.86 -11.38
CA GLY A 22 20.91 -7.22 -11.50
C GLY A 22 21.59 -7.82 -10.27
N GLU A 23 21.46 -7.21 -9.08
CA GLU A 23 21.89 -7.86 -7.83
C GLU A 23 20.72 -8.62 -7.21
N ALA A 24 20.64 -9.92 -7.51
CA ALA A 24 19.75 -10.83 -6.79
C ALA A 24 20.14 -10.86 -5.29
N GLY A 25 19.15 -10.60 -4.44
CA GLY A 25 19.30 -10.37 -3.00
C GLY A 25 20.22 -11.36 -2.29
N SER A 26 21.13 -10.80 -1.49
CA SER A 26 22.09 -11.54 -0.67
C SER A 26 21.53 -11.94 0.71
N ASP A 27 20.22 -11.85 0.91
CA ASP A 27 19.51 -12.07 2.20
C ASP A 27 19.38 -13.52 2.64
N VAL A 28 20.15 -14.41 2.02
CA VAL A 28 20.36 -15.77 2.51
C VAL A 28 21.47 -15.70 3.56
N PRO A 29 21.21 -16.01 4.85
CA PRO A 29 22.26 -16.06 5.87
C PRO A 29 23.44 -16.89 5.37
N GLU A 30 24.67 -16.45 5.62
CA GLU A 30 25.90 -16.96 5.00
C GLU A 30 26.02 -18.50 5.03
N LYS A 31 25.52 -19.13 6.11
CA LYS A 31 25.41 -20.59 6.29
C LYS A 31 24.48 -21.34 5.32
N PHE A 32 23.75 -20.64 4.46
CA PHE A 32 22.81 -21.21 3.49
C PHE A 32 23.18 -20.85 2.04
N LYS A 33 24.30 -20.14 1.82
CA LYS A 33 24.82 -19.79 0.49
C LYS A 33 25.64 -20.94 -0.10
N GLU A 34 25.01 -22.07 -0.40
CA GLU A 34 25.62 -23.16 -1.19
C GLU A 34 24.75 -23.53 -2.39
N VAL A 35 24.52 -22.61 -3.32
CA VAL A 35 24.19 -22.95 -4.72
C VAL A 35 24.66 -21.81 -5.64
N LYS A 36 25.65 -22.13 -6.48
CA LYS A 36 26.18 -21.47 -7.68
C LYS A 36 25.67 -20.05 -8.01
N SER A 37 26.55 -19.06 -7.89
CA SER A 37 26.48 -17.83 -8.68
C SER A 37 27.10 -18.11 -10.06
N ASP A 38 26.25 -18.37 -11.05
CA ASP A 38 26.65 -18.22 -12.44
C ASP A 38 26.67 -16.70 -12.71
N LYS A 39 27.86 -16.09 -12.57
CA LYS A 39 28.08 -14.67 -12.87
C LYS A 39 28.07 -14.50 -14.39
N SER A 40 26.87 -14.46 -14.99
CA SER A 40 26.76 -13.98 -16.36
C SER A 40 26.88 -12.45 -16.35
N GLU A 41 27.87 -11.95 -17.06
CA GLU A 41 28.07 -10.54 -17.36
C GLU A 41 26.99 -10.09 -18.35
N HIS A 42 25.77 -9.82 -17.86
CA HIS A 42 24.81 -9.04 -18.65
C HIS A 42 25.15 -7.55 -18.52
N GLU A 43 25.55 -6.91 -19.61
CA GLU A 43 25.52 -5.44 -19.73
C GLU A 43 24.09 -4.98 -19.41
N THR A 44 23.94 -3.96 -18.56
CA THR A 44 22.62 -3.35 -18.32
C THR A 44 22.11 -2.78 -19.64
N SER A 45 21.00 -3.33 -20.13
CA SER A 45 20.39 -2.90 -21.39
C SER A 45 19.79 -1.50 -21.20
N ASP A 46 19.65 -0.72 -22.28
CA ASP A 46 18.86 0.51 -22.24
C ASP A 46 17.41 0.24 -21.79
N ASP A 47 16.93 -0.99 -21.94
CA ASP A 47 15.65 -1.47 -21.41
C ASP A 47 15.60 -1.42 -19.87
N ASP A 48 16.66 -1.86 -19.17
CA ASP A 48 16.72 -1.88 -17.69
C ASP A 48 16.62 -0.46 -17.11
N ARG A 49 17.21 0.52 -17.81
CA ARG A 49 17.18 1.94 -17.43
C ARG A 49 15.78 2.52 -17.54
N TYR A 50 15.09 2.19 -18.62
CA TYR A 50 13.71 2.62 -18.84
C TYR A 50 12.77 2.00 -17.80
N GLU A 51 12.96 0.72 -17.47
CA GLU A 51 12.16 0.03 -16.46
C GLU A 51 12.33 0.61 -15.05
N ILE A 52 13.55 1.05 -14.66
CA ILE A 52 13.79 1.76 -13.38
C ILE A 52 12.93 3.03 -13.32
N VAL A 53 13.00 3.86 -14.36
CA VAL A 53 12.28 5.14 -14.41
C VAL A 53 10.77 4.91 -14.36
N GLU A 54 10.24 3.96 -15.13
CA GLU A 54 8.81 3.65 -15.14
C GLU A 54 8.34 3.05 -13.80
N THR A 55 9.13 2.16 -13.19
CA THR A 55 8.82 1.57 -11.88
C THR A 55 8.71 2.66 -10.82
N ILE A 56 9.71 3.55 -10.75
CA ILE A 56 9.71 4.66 -9.79
C ILE A 56 8.55 5.62 -10.07
N THR A 57 8.28 5.94 -11.34
CA THR A 57 7.16 6.81 -11.75
C THR A 57 5.79 6.20 -11.39
N ALA A 58 5.67 4.88 -11.37
CA ALA A 58 4.46 4.20 -10.93
C ALA A 58 4.28 4.24 -9.39
N MET A 59 5.39 4.20 -8.64
CA MET A 59 5.40 4.30 -7.18
C MET A 59 5.06 5.71 -6.71
N MET A 60 5.63 6.72 -7.35
CA MET A 60 5.42 8.14 -7.01
C MET A 60 5.15 8.97 -8.25
N LYS A 61 4.19 9.91 -8.15
CA LYS A 61 3.89 10.84 -9.24
C LYS A 61 5.04 11.85 -9.37
N LEU A 62 6.02 11.53 -10.21
CA LEU A 62 7.08 12.46 -10.58
C LEU A 62 6.54 13.57 -11.49
N THR A 63 6.98 14.80 -11.27
CA THR A 63 6.79 15.88 -12.26
C THR A 63 7.60 15.59 -13.52
N GLY A 64 7.25 16.22 -14.64
CA GLY A 64 8.02 16.06 -15.88
C GLY A 64 9.50 16.46 -15.73
N GLU A 65 9.79 17.45 -14.88
CA GLU A 65 11.15 17.86 -14.54
C GLU A 65 11.89 16.80 -13.73
N GLN A 66 11.26 16.26 -12.68
CA GLN A 66 11.83 15.20 -11.84
C GLN A 66 12.10 13.93 -12.64
N ARG A 67 11.17 13.55 -13.52
CA ARG A 67 11.35 12.42 -14.43
C ARG A 67 12.55 12.64 -15.37
N GLY A 68 12.65 13.82 -15.99
CA GLY A 68 13.78 14.13 -16.87
C GLY A 68 15.13 14.26 -16.14
N GLU A 69 15.14 14.60 -14.86
CA GLU A 69 16.34 14.51 -14.01
C GLU A 69 16.72 13.07 -13.72
N LEU A 70 15.75 12.23 -13.35
CA LEU A 70 15.97 10.80 -13.11
C LEU A 70 16.49 10.08 -14.36
N GLU A 71 15.91 10.34 -15.53
CA GLU A 71 16.36 9.80 -16.81
C GLU A 71 17.83 10.18 -17.12
N ARG A 72 18.24 11.41 -16.78
CA ARG A 72 19.63 11.86 -16.94
C ARG A 72 20.59 11.15 -15.97
N LEU A 73 20.19 10.99 -14.71
CA LEU A 73 21.00 10.31 -13.70
C LEU A 73 21.20 8.83 -14.05
N VAL A 74 20.13 8.15 -14.46
CA VAL A 74 20.18 6.74 -14.88
C VAL A 74 20.95 6.56 -16.21
N GLY A 75 20.86 7.53 -17.13
CA GLY A 75 21.54 7.49 -18.43
C GLY A 75 23.06 7.72 -18.39
N GLN A 76 23.61 8.29 -17.32
CA GLN A 76 25.06 8.55 -17.19
C GLN A 76 25.86 7.35 -16.64
N SER A 77 25.21 6.32 -16.12
CA SER A 77 25.85 5.16 -15.50
C SER A 77 26.24 4.10 -16.55
N GLY A 78 27.46 4.18 -17.10
CA GLY A 78 27.94 3.35 -18.20
C GLY A 78 28.48 1.95 -17.85
N SER A 79 28.81 1.63 -16.58
CA SER A 79 29.30 0.30 -16.18
C SER A 79 28.72 -0.20 -14.85
N LYS A 80 28.73 -1.52 -14.61
CA LYS A 80 28.22 -2.15 -13.36
C LYS A 80 28.88 -1.66 -12.07
N SER A 81 30.15 -1.24 -12.09
CA SER A 81 30.79 -0.63 -10.91
C SER A 81 30.38 0.83 -10.71
N ASP A 82 30.08 1.53 -11.81
CA ASP A 82 29.53 2.90 -11.77
C ASP A 82 28.07 2.88 -11.31
N ILE A 83 27.35 1.79 -11.57
CA ILE A 83 25.98 1.60 -11.12
C ILE A 83 25.89 1.55 -9.59
N ALA A 84 26.77 0.88 -8.86
CA ALA A 84 26.68 0.83 -7.39
C ALA A 84 26.83 2.22 -6.73
N VAL A 85 27.71 3.08 -7.29
CA VAL A 85 27.86 4.47 -6.84
C VAL A 85 26.67 5.32 -7.30
N ALA A 86 26.26 5.17 -8.56
CA ALA A 86 25.08 5.86 -9.08
C ALA A 86 23.78 5.44 -8.38
N ARG A 87 23.67 4.22 -7.86
CA ARG A 87 22.51 3.75 -7.07
C ARG A 87 22.32 4.58 -5.82
N SER A 88 23.40 4.82 -5.07
CA SER A 88 23.35 5.65 -3.87
C SER A 88 22.95 7.08 -4.22
N GLU A 89 23.49 7.63 -5.32
CA GLU A 89 23.13 8.98 -5.79
C GLU A 89 21.67 9.05 -6.27
N ILE A 90 21.20 8.05 -7.02
CA ILE A 90 19.81 7.94 -7.48
C ILE A 90 18.88 7.82 -6.28
N LEU A 91 19.18 6.92 -5.34
CA LEU A 91 18.38 6.72 -4.13
C LEU A 91 18.31 8.00 -3.30
N GLU A 92 19.44 8.68 -3.09
CA GLU A 92 19.48 9.96 -2.37
C GLU A 92 18.61 11.02 -3.07
N LYS A 93 18.70 11.17 -4.39
CA LYS A 93 17.88 12.11 -5.16
C LYS A 93 16.40 11.78 -5.10
N LEU A 94 16.02 10.51 -5.18
CA LEU A 94 14.64 10.08 -5.05
C LEU A 94 14.12 10.33 -3.63
N MET A 95 14.94 10.08 -2.61
CA MET A 95 14.58 10.34 -1.22
C MET A 95 14.46 11.84 -0.92
N GLU A 96 15.23 12.72 -1.59
CA GLU A 96 15.00 14.17 -1.56
C GLU A 96 13.61 14.52 -2.12
N ILE A 97 13.22 13.93 -3.26
CA ILE A 97 11.89 14.12 -3.86
C ILE A 97 10.78 13.63 -2.91
N VAL A 98 10.94 12.43 -2.32
CA VAL A 98 9.97 11.86 -1.37
C VAL A 98 9.82 12.76 -0.15
N ARG A 99 10.92 13.23 0.44
CA ARG A 99 10.88 14.13 1.61
C ARG A 99 10.18 15.44 1.26
N ALA A 100 10.51 16.04 0.12
CA ALA A 100 9.88 17.28 -0.33
C ALA A 100 8.37 17.09 -0.58
N GLU A 101 7.95 15.97 -1.15
CA GLU A 101 6.53 15.68 -1.35
C GLU A 101 5.81 15.41 -0.03
N TYR A 102 6.46 14.70 0.88
CA TYR A 102 5.95 14.48 2.23
C TYR A 102 5.73 15.80 2.96
N ASP A 103 6.69 16.74 2.87
CA ASP A 103 6.57 18.05 3.52
C ASP A 103 5.38 18.86 2.96
N LYS A 104 5.15 18.83 1.63
CA LYS A 104 3.95 19.44 1.02
C LYS A 104 2.66 18.80 1.52
N VAL A 105 2.64 17.48 1.63
CA VAL A 105 1.50 16.75 2.18
C VAL A 105 1.27 17.21 3.62
N GLU A 106 2.30 17.27 4.45
CA GLU A 106 2.22 17.72 5.83
C GLU A 106 1.64 19.14 5.97
N GLU A 107 2.08 20.08 5.14
CA GLU A 107 1.55 21.45 5.08
C GLU A 107 0.06 21.50 4.70
N ALA A 108 -0.45 20.53 3.94
CA ALA A 108 -1.85 20.47 3.53
C ALA A 108 -2.79 19.97 4.65
N PHE A 109 -2.27 19.34 5.71
CA PHE A 109 -3.06 18.93 6.87
C PHE A 109 -3.16 20.05 7.91
N LYS A 110 -4.33 20.20 8.55
CA LYS A 110 -4.54 21.25 9.57
C LYS A 110 -3.74 20.98 10.84
N SER A 111 -3.39 19.72 11.11
CA SER A 111 -2.59 19.35 12.26
C SER A 111 -1.80 18.07 12.02
N ARG A 112 -0.65 17.96 12.70
CA ARG A 112 0.17 16.74 12.74
C ARG A 112 -0.60 15.51 13.23
N LYS A 113 -1.63 15.71 14.08
CA LYS A 113 -2.49 14.63 14.57
C LYS A 113 -3.35 14.03 13.45
N GLU A 114 -3.94 14.85 12.59
CA GLU A 114 -4.73 14.36 11.45
C GLU A 114 -3.86 13.52 10.50
N LEU A 115 -2.65 14.01 10.17
CA LEU A 115 -1.71 13.25 9.34
C LEU A 115 -1.28 11.95 10.03
N ASN A 116 -1.02 11.97 11.35
CA ASN A 116 -0.66 10.76 12.10
C ASN A 116 -1.74 9.68 12.06
N GLU A 117 -3.02 10.07 12.16
CA GLU A 117 -4.12 9.10 12.04
C GLU A 117 -4.21 8.52 10.63
N LEU A 118 -3.93 9.32 9.59
CA LEU A 118 -3.81 8.80 8.22
C LEU A 118 -2.63 7.81 8.09
N GLU A 119 -1.44 8.16 8.57
CA GLU A 119 -0.26 7.30 8.51
C GLU A 119 -0.52 5.94 9.17
N LYS A 120 -1.09 5.95 10.38
CA LYS A 120 -1.49 4.73 11.08
C LYS A 120 -2.53 3.94 10.29
N ALA A 121 -3.54 4.61 9.75
CA ALA A 121 -4.59 3.94 9.00
C ALA A 121 -4.04 3.25 7.74
N VAL A 122 -3.11 3.89 7.03
CA VAL A 122 -2.43 3.30 5.87
C VAL A 122 -1.62 2.07 6.31
N LEU A 123 -0.75 2.21 7.32
CA LEU A 123 0.09 1.11 7.79
C LEU A 123 -0.73 -0.08 8.30
N LEU A 124 -1.68 0.16 9.22
CA LEU A 124 -2.49 -0.90 9.81
C LEU A 124 -3.30 -1.63 8.74
N ARG A 125 -3.95 -0.90 7.84
CA ARG A 125 -4.74 -1.53 6.77
C ARG A 125 -3.89 -2.39 5.85
N THR A 126 -2.70 -1.93 5.48
CA THR A 126 -1.78 -2.70 4.63
C THR A 126 -1.27 -3.94 5.36
N ILE A 127 -0.82 -3.79 6.61
CA ILE A 127 -0.32 -4.88 7.44
C ILE A 127 -1.40 -5.95 7.65
N ASP A 128 -2.61 -5.55 8.07
CA ASP A 128 -3.68 -6.49 8.36
C ASP A 128 -4.07 -7.30 7.12
N ARG A 129 -4.19 -6.64 5.96
CA ARG A 129 -4.53 -7.30 4.70
C ARG A 129 -3.48 -8.33 4.30
N LEU A 130 -2.21 -7.92 4.25
CA LEU A 130 -1.10 -8.78 3.83
C LEU A 130 -0.78 -9.88 4.86
N TRP A 131 -1.02 -9.62 6.15
CA TRP A 131 -0.85 -10.62 7.20
C TRP A 131 -1.87 -11.76 7.07
N ILE A 132 -3.13 -11.44 6.76
CA ILE A 132 -4.15 -12.47 6.50
C ILE A 132 -3.72 -13.34 5.31
N ASP A 133 -3.30 -12.73 4.20
CA ASP A 133 -2.80 -13.47 3.03
C ASP A 133 -1.58 -14.35 3.42
N HIS A 134 -0.68 -13.84 4.26
CA HIS A 134 0.47 -14.60 4.76
C HIS A 134 0.05 -15.80 5.61
N LEU A 135 -0.97 -15.69 6.46
CA LEU A 135 -1.45 -16.81 7.27
C LEU A 135 -1.99 -17.97 6.42
N ASP A 136 -2.64 -17.66 5.29
CA ASP A 136 -3.11 -18.66 4.33
C ASP A 136 -1.92 -19.37 3.67
N VAL A 137 -0.92 -18.61 3.23
CA VAL A 137 0.32 -19.15 2.66
C VAL A 137 1.06 -20.04 3.67
N MET A 138 1.13 -19.63 4.94
CA MET A 138 1.76 -20.40 6.02
C MET A 138 0.99 -21.69 6.33
N THR A 139 -0.34 -21.66 6.20
CA THR A 139 -1.19 -22.84 6.35
C THR A 139 -0.93 -23.85 5.24
N ALA A 140 -0.85 -23.38 3.98
CA ALA A 140 -0.50 -24.21 2.84
C ALA A 140 0.93 -24.79 2.97
N LEU A 141 1.91 -23.98 3.40
CA LEU A 141 3.27 -24.44 3.64
C LEU A 141 3.31 -25.59 4.64
N ARG A 142 2.62 -25.45 5.78
CA ARG A 142 2.55 -26.49 6.82
C ARG A 142 1.99 -27.81 6.29
N GLN A 143 0.98 -27.76 5.42
CA GLN A 143 0.41 -28.96 4.80
C GLN A 143 1.38 -29.60 3.80
N SER A 144 2.09 -28.79 3.01
CA SER A 144 3.03 -29.27 1.98
C SER A 144 4.32 -29.85 2.55
N ILE A 145 4.82 -29.33 3.68
CA ILE A 145 6.12 -29.74 4.26
C ILE A 145 6.10 -31.19 4.74
N GLY A 146 4.93 -31.69 5.17
CA GLY A 146 4.75 -33.09 5.57
C GLY A 146 5.03 -34.08 4.44
N LEU A 147 4.82 -33.68 3.19
CA LEU A 147 5.12 -34.50 2.01
C LEU A 147 6.63 -34.50 1.66
N ARG A 148 7.42 -33.55 2.18
CA ARG A 148 8.87 -33.45 1.91
C ARG A 148 9.72 -34.30 2.86
N GLY A 149 9.14 -34.78 3.97
CA GLY A 149 9.81 -35.72 4.89
C GLY A 149 10.21 -37.05 4.25
N TYR A 150 9.63 -37.41 3.10
CA TYR A 150 10.06 -38.57 2.30
C TYR A 150 11.44 -38.39 1.65
N GLY A 151 11.95 -37.17 1.54
CA GLY A 151 13.23 -36.84 0.88
C GLY A 151 14.46 -36.82 1.80
N GLN A 152 14.38 -37.38 3.01
CA GLN A 152 15.46 -37.40 4.02
C GLN A 152 15.98 -36.02 4.47
N ARG A 153 15.23 -34.94 4.20
CA ARG A 153 15.46 -33.63 4.80
C ARG A 153 14.56 -33.46 6.01
N ASP A 154 15.08 -32.84 7.07
CA ASP A 154 14.32 -32.54 8.28
C ASP A 154 13.18 -31.55 7.94
N PRO A 155 11.90 -31.96 8.04
CA PRO A 155 10.76 -31.10 7.70
C PRO A 155 10.72 -29.81 8.52
N LEU A 156 11.23 -29.82 9.75
CA LEU A 156 11.20 -28.67 10.64
C LEU A 156 12.23 -27.62 10.21
N ILE A 157 13.39 -28.06 9.72
CA ILE A 157 14.42 -27.17 9.16
C ILE A 157 13.92 -26.53 7.85
N GLU A 158 13.32 -27.32 6.96
CA GLU A 158 12.78 -26.83 5.69
C GLU A 158 11.62 -25.85 5.92
N TYR A 159 10.69 -26.18 6.84
CA TYR A 159 9.60 -25.28 7.22
C TYR A 159 10.14 -23.94 7.73
N ARG A 160 11.12 -23.97 8.64
CA ARG A 160 11.72 -22.74 9.18
C ARG A 160 12.34 -21.91 8.08
N ARG A 161 13.17 -22.51 7.21
CA ARG A 161 13.83 -21.81 6.10
C ARG A 161 12.82 -21.17 5.15
N GLU A 162 11.82 -21.93 4.71
CA GLU A 162 10.82 -21.44 3.76
C GLU A 162 9.91 -20.38 4.40
N SER A 163 9.48 -20.58 5.64
CA SER A 163 8.68 -19.60 6.40
C SER A 163 9.40 -18.27 6.58
N PHE A 164 10.71 -18.29 6.82
CA PHE A 164 11.50 -17.08 6.97
C PHE A 164 11.58 -16.31 5.65
N GLY A 165 11.79 -17.02 4.54
CA GLY A 165 11.74 -16.41 3.21
C GLY A 165 10.37 -15.79 2.90
N LEU A 166 9.27 -16.46 3.27
CA LEU A 166 7.91 -15.94 3.12
C LEU A 166 7.65 -14.72 3.99
N PHE A 167 8.19 -14.69 5.21
CA PHE A 167 8.09 -13.55 6.10
C PHE A 167 8.84 -12.33 5.56
N ASN A 168 10.06 -12.49 5.05
CA ASN A 168 10.78 -11.38 4.44
C ASN A 168 10.06 -10.83 3.19
N ARG A 169 9.48 -11.71 2.36
CA ARG A 169 8.63 -11.28 1.24
C ARG A 169 7.41 -10.49 1.71
N LEU A 170 6.81 -10.88 2.84
CA LEU A 170 5.71 -10.12 3.44
C LEU A 170 6.18 -8.72 3.85
N LEU A 171 7.33 -8.59 4.51
CA LEU A 171 7.88 -7.29 4.92
C LEU A 171 8.15 -6.39 3.70
N SER A 172 8.81 -6.90 2.67
CA SER A 172 8.99 -6.18 1.39
C SER A 172 7.67 -5.77 0.76
N ALA A 173 6.68 -6.66 0.73
CA ALA A 173 5.36 -6.35 0.18
C ALA A 173 4.64 -5.25 0.96
N ILE A 174 4.76 -5.23 2.29
CA ILE A 174 4.22 -4.15 3.14
C ILE A 174 4.88 -2.83 2.76
N GLY A 175 6.22 -2.78 2.73
CA GLY A 175 6.95 -1.57 2.36
C GLY A 175 6.56 -1.04 0.98
N MET A 176 6.55 -1.92 -0.02
CA MET A 176 6.18 -1.58 -1.40
C MET A 176 4.76 -1.03 -1.50
N GLU A 177 3.79 -1.63 -0.81
CA GLU A 177 2.39 -1.19 -0.86
C GLU A 177 2.13 0.09 -0.08
N VAL A 178 2.81 0.30 1.06
CA VAL A 178 2.78 1.57 1.79
C VAL A 178 3.33 2.69 0.91
N SER A 179 4.53 2.52 0.35
CA SER A 179 5.20 3.52 -0.48
C SER A 179 4.41 3.85 -1.75
N SER A 180 3.82 2.84 -2.40
CA SER A 180 3.03 3.03 -3.62
C SER A 180 1.68 3.72 -3.41
N ASN A 181 1.13 3.69 -2.20
CA ASN A 181 -0.23 4.16 -1.92
C ASN A 181 -0.32 5.34 -0.94
N PHE A 182 0.69 5.57 -0.11
CA PHE A 182 0.65 6.60 0.93
C PHE A 182 0.30 7.98 0.36
N PHE A 183 1.05 8.45 -0.66
CA PHE A 183 0.76 9.74 -1.28
C PHE A 183 -0.59 9.77 -1.99
N LYS A 184 -0.99 8.68 -2.66
CA LYS A 184 -2.31 8.58 -3.31
C LYS A 184 -3.45 8.78 -2.30
N TYR A 185 -3.35 8.13 -1.14
CA TYR A 185 -4.33 8.29 -0.07
C TYR A 185 -4.27 9.68 0.58
N ALA A 186 -3.07 10.21 0.82
CA ALA A 186 -2.90 11.54 1.39
C ALA A 186 -3.50 12.63 0.50
N HIS A 187 -3.22 12.63 -0.79
CA HIS A 187 -3.82 13.56 -1.74
C HIS A 187 -5.33 13.40 -1.80
N HIS A 188 -5.86 12.17 -1.84
CA HIS A 188 -7.30 11.94 -1.85
C HIS A 188 -8.00 12.52 -0.60
N VAL A 189 -7.38 12.40 0.58
CA VAL A 189 -7.91 13.01 1.81
C VAL A 189 -7.89 14.55 1.74
N VAL A 190 -6.80 15.13 1.24
CA VAL A 190 -6.67 16.59 1.07
C VAL A 190 -7.69 17.11 0.05
N GLU A 191 -7.81 16.48 -1.11
CA GLU A 191 -8.76 16.85 -2.17
C GLU A 191 -10.21 16.73 -1.69
N ALA A 192 -10.57 15.62 -1.02
CA ALA A 192 -11.90 15.43 -0.46
C ALA A 192 -12.27 16.53 0.54
N ARG A 193 -11.30 16.97 1.35
CA ARG A 193 -11.47 18.09 2.28
C ARG A 193 -11.69 19.42 1.55
N GLN A 194 -10.85 19.73 0.57
CA GLN A 194 -10.97 20.96 -0.21
C GLN A 194 -12.33 21.05 -0.91
N MET A 195 -12.80 19.94 -1.47
CA MET A 195 -14.14 19.85 -2.06
C MET A 195 -15.26 20.08 -1.03
N ALA A 196 -15.14 19.50 0.17
CA ALA A 196 -16.11 19.71 1.24
C ALA A 196 -16.15 21.17 1.73
N ASP A 197 -14.99 21.80 1.90
CA ASP A 197 -14.87 23.20 2.30
C ASP A 197 -15.42 24.14 1.21
N LEU A 198 -15.13 23.87 -0.07
CA LEU A 198 -15.69 24.62 -1.20
C LEU A 198 -17.22 24.48 -1.24
N ALA A 199 -17.75 23.25 -1.13
CA ALA A 199 -19.18 23.00 -1.11
C ALA A 199 -19.85 23.79 0.02
N LYS A 200 -19.29 23.75 1.24
CA LYS A 200 -19.78 24.51 2.39
C LYS A 200 -19.81 26.02 2.10
N SER A 201 -18.74 26.57 1.53
CA SER A 201 -18.67 27.99 1.17
C SER A 201 -19.71 28.41 0.12
N VAL A 202 -20.04 27.53 -0.83
CA VAL A 202 -21.07 27.77 -1.85
C VAL A 202 -22.47 27.76 -1.23
N TYR A 203 -22.74 26.85 -0.31
CA TYR A 203 -24.01 26.82 0.44
C TYR A 203 -24.18 28.05 1.34
N GLU A 204 -23.13 28.44 2.07
CA GLU A 204 -23.11 29.65 2.89
C GLU A 204 -23.34 30.92 2.04
N LYS A 205 -22.67 31.05 0.88
CA LYS A 205 -22.87 32.17 -0.06
C LYS A 205 -24.27 32.20 -0.68
N ARG A 206 -24.94 31.06 -0.84
CA ARG A 206 -26.32 30.99 -1.36
C ARG A 206 -27.39 31.19 -0.29
N GLY A 207 -27.02 31.45 0.97
CA GLY A 207 -27.96 31.66 2.06
C GLY A 207 -28.80 30.42 2.40
N VAL A 208 -28.40 29.25 1.90
CA VAL A 208 -29.06 27.97 2.19
C VAL A 208 -28.47 27.46 3.49
N MET A 209 -29.07 27.86 4.62
CA MET A 209 -28.73 27.26 5.91
C MET A 209 -29.20 25.81 5.95
N LEU A 210 -28.27 24.87 5.82
CA LEU A 210 -28.52 23.46 6.10
C LEU A 210 -28.53 23.26 7.63
N SER A 211 -29.65 23.59 8.26
CA SER A 211 -29.90 23.24 9.66
C SER A 211 -30.16 21.73 9.74
N GLY A 212 -29.16 20.94 10.13
CA GLY A 212 -29.33 19.50 10.26
C GLY A 212 -28.11 18.65 10.63
N ALA A 213 -26.89 19.20 10.64
CA ALA A 213 -25.71 18.44 11.06
C ALA A 213 -25.39 18.69 12.54
N SER A 214 -26.21 18.12 13.44
CA SER A 214 -25.79 17.90 14.82
C SER A 214 -24.82 16.71 14.86
N ASP A 215 -23.64 16.92 15.43
CA ASP A 215 -22.64 15.89 15.75
C ASP A 215 -23.28 14.69 16.46
N SER A 216 -23.54 13.63 15.71
CA SER A 216 -23.85 12.31 16.22
C SER A 216 -23.20 11.29 15.30
N PRO A 217 -22.58 10.22 15.86
CA PRO A 217 -21.94 9.20 15.05
C PRO A 217 -22.96 8.57 14.11
N PRO A 218 -22.54 8.04 12.95
CA PRO A 218 -23.45 7.51 11.95
C PRO A 218 -24.15 6.29 12.52
N SER A 219 -25.36 6.50 13.04
CA SER A 219 -26.31 5.41 13.16
C SER A 219 -26.67 4.99 11.74
N THR A 220 -26.43 3.72 11.45
CA THR A 220 -26.89 3.02 10.25
C THR A 220 -28.27 3.52 9.82
N PRO A 221 -28.58 3.64 8.52
CA PRO A 221 -29.92 4.00 8.09
C PRO A 221 -30.87 2.85 8.49
N SER A 222 -31.46 2.94 9.68
CA SER A 222 -32.63 2.17 10.01
C SER A 222 -33.73 2.75 9.13
N VAL A 223 -34.06 2.05 8.05
CA VAL A 223 -35.35 2.23 7.39
C VAL A 223 -36.38 2.22 8.51
N ALA A 224 -37.03 3.35 8.74
CA ALA A 224 -38.19 3.41 9.60
C ALA A 224 -39.23 2.49 8.97
N LYS A 225 -39.21 1.21 9.37
CA LYS A 225 -40.30 0.28 9.08
C LYS A 225 -41.48 0.86 9.82
N GLU A 226 -42.29 1.60 9.10
CA GLU A 226 -43.65 1.93 9.50
C GLU A 226 -44.29 0.61 9.97
N LYS A 227 -44.53 0.51 11.28
CA LYS A 227 -45.05 -0.73 11.87
C LYS A 227 -46.48 -0.88 11.39
N VAL A 228 -46.68 -1.67 10.34
CA VAL A 228 -48.00 -1.99 9.81
C VAL A 228 -48.88 -2.49 10.95
N GLY A 229 -49.99 -1.80 11.19
CA GLY A 229 -50.92 -2.10 12.27
C GLY A 229 -51.53 -3.49 12.10
N ARG A 230 -51.82 -4.19 13.20
CA ARG A 230 -52.36 -5.57 13.21
C ARG A 230 -53.61 -5.75 12.33
N ASN A 231 -54.41 -4.70 12.13
CA ASN A 231 -55.63 -4.71 11.32
C ASN A 231 -55.50 -4.02 9.96
N GLU A 232 -54.34 -3.46 9.61
CA GLU A 232 -54.09 -2.77 8.34
C GLU A 232 -53.91 -3.74 7.17
N PRO A 233 -54.07 -3.28 5.90
CA PRO A 233 -53.79 -4.08 4.73
C PRO A 233 -52.36 -4.62 4.76
N CYS A 234 -52.19 -5.91 4.48
CA CYS A 234 -50.88 -6.52 4.51
C CYS A 234 -50.01 -6.02 3.33
N PRO A 235 -48.75 -5.58 3.57
CA PRO A 235 -47.88 -5.00 2.54
C PRO A 235 -47.41 -6.00 1.47
N CYS A 236 -47.69 -7.30 1.63
CA CYS A 236 -47.42 -8.31 0.60
C CYS A 236 -48.40 -8.30 -0.59
N GLY A 237 -49.38 -7.37 -0.60
CA GLY A 237 -50.35 -7.25 -1.69
C GLY A 237 -51.46 -8.31 -1.69
N SER A 238 -51.60 -9.10 -0.62
CA SER A 238 -52.60 -10.18 -0.54
C SER A 238 -54.05 -9.71 -0.38
N GLY A 239 -54.29 -8.42 -0.17
CA GLY A 239 -55.61 -7.84 0.12
C GLY A 239 -56.19 -8.22 1.50
N LYS A 240 -55.48 -9.00 2.33
CA LYS A 240 -55.91 -9.41 3.68
C LYS A 240 -55.33 -8.48 4.76
N LYS A 241 -56.00 -8.41 5.92
CA LYS A 241 -55.46 -7.70 7.11
C LYS A 241 -54.17 -8.36 7.61
N TYR A 242 -53.20 -7.59 8.12
CA TYR A 242 -51.86 -8.08 8.52
C TYR A 242 -51.91 -9.30 9.45
N LYS A 243 -52.76 -9.28 10.49
CA LYS A 243 -52.95 -10.43 11.41
C LYS A 243 -53.45 -11.72 10.78
N LYS A 244 -54.05 -11.66 9.59
CA LYS A 244 -54.55 -12.83 8.85
C LYS A 244 -53.60 -13.27 7.74
N CYS A 245 -52.42 -12.67 7.65
CA CYS A 245 -51.44 -12.98 6.61
C CYS A 245 -50.05 -13.21 7.20
N HIS A 246 -49.40 -12.17 7.73
CA HIS A 246 -48.01 -12.21 8.22
C HIS A 246 -47.87 -11.86 9.71
N GLY A 247 -48.98 -11.56 10.40
CA GLY A 247 -48.99 -11.21 11.82
C GLY A 247 -49.34 -12.36 12.76
N ALA A 248 -48.91 -13.59 12.44
CA ALA A 248 -48.99 -14.77 13.31
C ALA A 248 -47.68 -14.95 14.08
#